data_AF-A0A089KMH8-F1
#
_entry.id   AF-A0A089KMH8-F1
#
_cell.length_a   1.000
_cell.length_b   1.000
_cell.length_c   1.000
_cell.angle_alpha   90.00
_cell.angle_beta   90.00
_cell.angle_gamma   90.00
#
_symmetry.space_group_name_H-M   'P 1'
#
loop_
_entity.id
_entity.type
_entity.pdbx_description
1 polymer ?
#
loop_
_entity_poly.entity_id
_entity_poly.type
_entity_poly.pdbx_seq_one_letter_code
_entity_poly.pdbx_strand_id
1 'polypeptide(L)' 'MSWSLFLLLSLLLVPVFEIPQLIKLRSRRDLLVFLGIWAVALASTIGVMAGLPQWRVLDWARSFVQLFPG' A
#
# COMPACT_ATOMS: atom_id res chain seq x y z
N MET A 1 -4.78 -17.67 7.67
CA MET A 1 -3.81 -17.04 8.60
C MET A 1 -3.60 -15.61 8.13
N SER A 2 -3.92 -14.63 8.97
CA SER A 2 -4.11 -13.23 8.57
C SER A 2 -2.79 -12.52 8.26
N TRP A 3 -2.15 -12.89 7.15
CA TRP A 3 -1.04 -12.14 6.56
C TRP A 3 -1.35 -10.65 6.41
N SER A 4 -2.62 -10.31 6.18
CA SER A 4 -3.14 -8.93 6.16
C SER A 4 -2.95 -8.20 7.49
N LEU A 5 -3.10 -8.87 8.64
CA LEU A 5 -2.87 -8.27 9.96
C LEU A 5 -1.38 -7.98 10.20
N PHE A 6 -0.51 -8.91 9.82
CA PHE A 6 0.94 -8.70 9.88
C PHE A 6 1.39 -7.54 8.97
N LEU A 7 0.86 -7.46 7.75
CA LEU A 7 1.11 -6.36 6.84
C LEU A 7 0.58 -5.02 7.38
N LEU A 8 -0.60 -5.01 8.01
CA LEU A 8 -1.17 -3.79 8.57
C LEU A 8 -0.36 -3.31 9.79
N LEU A 9 0.09 -4.23 10.64
CA LEU A 9 0.98 -3.91 11.78
C LEU A 9 2.32 -3.37 11.32
N SER A 10 2.94 -3.96 10.29
CA SER A 10 4.19 -3.42 9.74
C SER A 10 3.99 -2.04 9.11
N LEU A 11 2.87 -1.84 8.40
CA LEU A 11 2.48 -0.54 7.83
C LEU A 11 2.28 0.56 8.89
N LEU A 12 1.84 0.20 10.09
CA LEU A 12 1.71 1.13 11.21
C LEU A 12 3.03 1.41 11.93
N LEU A 13 3.94 0.42 12.01
CA LEU A 13 5.21 0.57 12.73
C LEU A 13 6.24 1.41 11.97
N VAL A 14 6.40 1.19 10.67
CA VAL A 14 7.38 1.91 9.85
C VAL A 14 7.29 3.44 9.96
N PRO A 15 6.10 4.09 9.86
CA PRO A 15 6.02 5.55 9.95
C PRO A 15 6.37 6.05 11.35
N VAL A 16 6.18 5.25 12.42
CA VAL A 16 6.60 5.63 13.78
C VAL A 16 8.13 5.75 13.88
N PHE A 17 8.88 4.94 13.15
CA PHE A 17 10.34 4.98 13.13
C PHE A 17 10.92 5.95 12.09
N GLU A 18 10.27 6.08 10.93
CA GLU A 18 10.76 6.88 9.79
C GLU A 18 10.37 8.36 9.87
N ILE A 19 9.17 8.70 10.33
CA ILE A 19 8.71 10.10 10.42
C ILE A 19 9.66 10.96 11.27
N PRO A 20 10.13 10.52 12.47
CA PRO A 20 11.09 11.29 13.25
C PRO A 20 12.41 11.53 12.53
N GLN A 21 12.88 10.55 11.76
CA GLN A 21 14.14 10.66 11.00
C GLN A 21 13.98 11.64 9.84
N LEU A 22 12.87 11.57 9.10
CA LEU A 22 12.55 12.49 8.01
C LEU A 22 12.34 13.93 8.50
N ILE A 23 11.71 14.11 9.67
CA ILE A 23 11.59 15.43 10.32
C ILE A 23 12.98 15.97 10.70
N LYS A 24 13.86 15.11 11.24
CA LYS A 24 15.24 15.48 11.60
C LYS A 24 16.08 15.89 10.38
N LEU A 25 15.85 15.26 9.23
CA LEU A 25 16.49 15.60 7.96
C LEU A 25 15.96 16.91 7.34
N ARG A 26 14.91 17.51 7.90
CA ARG A 26 14.30 18.81 7.50
C ARG A 26 13.80 18.86 6.04
N SER A 27 13.80 17.74 5.33
CA SER A 27 13.32 17.65 3.95
C SER A 27 11.81 17.45 3.93
N ARG A 28 11.08 18.58 3.88
CA ARG A 28 9.61 18.58 3.78
C ARG A 28 9.11 17.85 2.53
N ARG A 29 9.91 17.85 1.45
CA ARG A 29 9.57 17.18 0.19
C ARG A 29 9.56 15.66 0.37
N ASP A 30 10.58 15.12 1.01
CA ASP A 30 10.71 13.68 1.22
C ASP A 30 9.65 13.18 2.20
N LEU A 31 9.33 13.99 3.23
CA LEU A 31 8.22 13.68 4.14
C LEU A 31 6.86 13.63 3.42
N LEU A 32 6.58 14.57 2.51
CA LEU A 32 5.34 14.57 1.73
C LEU A 32 5.26 13.37 0.77
N VAL A 33 6.36 13.05 0.09
CA VAL A 33 6.43 11.90 -0.81
C VAL A 33 6.27 10.60 -0.03
N PHE A 34 6.95 10.48 1.12
CA PHE A 34 6.80 9.35 2.03
C PHE A 34 5.35 9.19 2.48
N LEU A 35 4.75 10.24 3.06
CA LEU A 35 3.35 10.20 3.52
C LEU A 35 2.38 9.88 2.39
N GLY A 36 2.59 10.41 1.19
CA GLY A 36 1.75 10.14 0.02
C GLY A 36 1.77 8.67 -0.38
N ILE A 37 2.97 8.10 -0.58
CA ILE A 37 3.14 6.68 -0.93
C ILE A 37 2.61 5.80 0.21
N TRP A 38 2.88 6.18 1.46
CA TRP A 38 2.46 5.42 2.63
C TRP A 38 0.94 5.39 2.80
N ALA A 39 0.27 6.52 2.59
CA ALA A 39 -1.18 6.61 2.63
C ALA A 39 -1.84 5.73 1.55
N VAL A 40 -1.27 5.67 0.34
CA VAL A 40 -1.75 4.80 -0.75
C VAL A 40 -1.60 3.32 -0.37
N ALA A 41 -0.46 2.93 0.20
CA ALA A 41 -0.25 1.56 0.66
C ALA A 41 -1.23 1.18 1.78
N LEU A 42 -1.42 2.06 2.75
CA LEU A 42 -2.34 1.84 3.88
C LEU A 42 -3.79 1.71 3.39
N ALA A 43 -4.24 2.63 2.52
CA ALA A 43 -5.56 2.60 1.92
C ALA A 43 -5.79 1.32 1.10
N SER A 44 -4.77 0.85 0.37
CA SER A 44 -4.82 -0.40 -0.38
C SER A 44 -4.99 -1.61 0.55
N THR A 45 -4.19 -1.71 1.61
CA THR A 45 -4.27 -2.80 2.59
C THR A 45 -5.62 -2.80 3.32
N ILE A 46 -6.12 -1.62 3.71
CA ILE A 46 -7.46 -1.49 4.32
C ILE A 46 -8.55 -1.90 3.31
N GLY A 47 -8.45 -1.50 2.04
CA GLY A 47 -9.40 -1.89 1.02
C GLY A 47 -9.44 -3.40 0.78
N VAL A 48 -8.27 -4.06 0.82
CA VAL A 48 -8.18 -5.53 0.80
C VAL A 48 -8.91 -6.14 2.00
N MET A 49 -8.69 -5.61 3.21
CA MET A 49 -9.31 -6.13 4.43
C MET A 49 -10.81 -5.85 4.50
N ALA A 50 -11.26 -4.72 3.96
CA ALA A 50 -12.68 -4.35 3.88
C ALA A 50 -13.43 -5.15 2.79
N GLY A 51 -12.75 -6.02 2.04
CA GLY A 51 -13.34 -6.78 0.95
C GLY A 51 -13.83 -5.88 -0.19
N LEU A 52 -13.30 -4.65 -0.32
CA LEU A 52 -13.62 -3.80 -1.44
C LEU A 52 -13.26 -4.54 -2.73
N PRO A 53 -14.07 -4.43 -3.79
CA PRO A 53 -13.71 -4.94 -5.11
C PRO A 53 -12.44 -4.23 -5.53
N GLN A 54 -11.32 -4.89 -5.28
CA GLN A 54 -10.01 -4.42 -5.66
C GLN A 54 -10.08 -4.19 -7.17
N TRP A 55 -9.53 -3.06 -7.62
CA TRP A 55 -9.02 -2.99 -8.99
C TRP A 55 -7.83 -3.96 -9.03
N ARG A 56 -8.13 -5.26 -9.04
CA ARG A 56 -7.14 -6.32 -9.16
C ARG A 56 -6.61 -6.14 -10.57
N VAL A 57 -5.55 -5.36 -10.69
CA VAL A 57 -4.77 -5.23 -11.92
C VAL A 57 -4.48 -6.63 -12.48
N LEU A 58 -4.27 -7.59 -11.57
CA LEU A 58 -4.13 -9.01 -11.87
C LEU A 58 -5.39 -9.68 -12.46
N ASP A 59 -6.60 -9.33 -12.02
CA ASP A 59 -7.83 -9.83 -12.64
C ASP A 59 -8.08 -9.18 -14.00
N TRP A 60 -7.73 -7.91 -14.18
CA TRP A 60 -7.76 -7.25 -15.49
C TRP A 60 -6.79 -7.93 -16.47
N ALA A 61 -5.58 -8.24 -16.00
CA ALA A 61 -4.58 -8.99 -16.77
C ALA A 61 -5.07 -10.42 -17.08
N ARG A 62 -5.72 -11.10 -16.14
CA ARG A 62 -6.36 -12.41 -16.40
C ARG A 62 -7.47 -12.30 -17.43
N SER A 63 -8.31 -11.28 -17.35
CA SER A 63 -9.37 -11.04 -18.34
C SER A 63 -8.79 -10.82 -19.73
N PHE A 64 -7.66 -10.12 -19.85
CA PHE A 64 -6.93 -9.96 -21.12
C PHE A 64 -6.36 -11.28 -21.66
N VAL A 65 -5.75 -12.09 -20.79
CA VAL A 65 -5.23 -13.42 -21.16
C VAL A 65 -6.35 -14.38 -21.57
N GLN A 66 -7.51 -14.29 -20.92
CA GLN A 66 -8.70 -15.09 -21.30
C GLN A 66 -9.36 -14.60 -22.59
N LEU A 67 -9.26 -13.30 -22.92
CA LEU A 67 -9.78 -12.72 -24.14
C LEU A 67 -8.92 -13.02 -25.39
N PHE A 68 -7.63 -13.36 -25.19
CA PHE A 68 -6.73 -13.81 -26.26
C PHE A 68 -6.17 -15.21 -25.94
N PRO A 69 -7.00 -16.27 -26.05
CA PRO A 69 -6.49 -17.63 -26.07
C PRO A 69 -5.80 -17.84 -27.42
N GLY A 70 -4.47 -17.85 -27.42
CA GLY A 70 -3.69 -18.37 -28.54
C GLY A 70 -3.94 -19.85 -28.77
#